data_AF-A0A2E7VYH8-F1
#
_entry.id   AF-A0A2E7VYH8-F1
#
_cell.length_a   1.000
_cell.length_b   1.000
_cell.length_c   1.000
_cell.angle_alpha   90.00
_cell.angle_beta   90.00
_cell.angle_gamma   90.00
#
_symmetry.space_group_name_H-M   'P 1'
#
loop_
_entity.id
_entity.type
_entity.pdbx_description
1 polymer ?
#
loop_
_entity_poly.entity_id
_entity_poly.type
_entity_poly.pdbx_seq_one_letter_code
_entity_poly.pdbx_strand_id
1 'polypeptide(L)' 'MKDQNSIPDNETKSEKWDRGKTLFLESLYKADHQLRGCAHNQKCYNELMEIREQVIDLVKELEYVPSTTK' A
#
# COMPACT_ATOMS: atom_id res chain seq x y z
N MET A 1 3.10 7.36 8.60
CA MET A 1 3.05 8.49 7.67
C MET A 1 3.04 9.77 8.45
N LYS A 2 3.90 10.69 8.06
CA LYS A 2 3.74 12.11 8.36
C LYS A 2 2.91 12.70 7.22
N ASP A 3 2.13 13.72 7.51
CA ASP A 3 1.39 14.44 6.48
C ASP A 3 2.40 15.06 5.49
N GLN A 4 2.25 14.74 4.21
CA GLN A 4 2.99 15.34 3.11
C GLN A 4 2.01 16.30 2.46
N ASN A 5 2.03 17.56 2.91
CA ASN A 5 1.15 18.69 2.54
C ASN A 5 0.30 18.53 1.26
N SER A 6 -0.91 19.10 1.27
CA SER A 6 -1.81 19.10 0.11
C SER A 6 -1.14 19.54 -1.21
N ILE A 7 -1.38 18.76 -2.26
CA ILE A 7 -0.93 19.03 -3.63
C ILE A 7 -2.09 19.64 -4.42
N PRO A 8 -1.86 20.61 -5.33
CA PRO A 8 -2.90 21.17 -6.19
C PRO A 8 -3.64 20.10 -7.02
N ASP A 9 -4.95 20.27 -7.22
CA ASP A 9 -5.80 19.27 -7.90
C ASP A 9 -5.80 19.43 -9.43
N ASN A 10 -4.62 19.50 -10.03
CA ASN A 10 -4.42 19.65 -11.48
C ASN A 10 -3.56 18.53 -12.10
N GLU A 11 -3.19 17.52 -11.32
CA GLU A 11 -2.44 16.35 -11.76
C GLU A 11 -3.32 15.35 -12.54
N THR A 12 -2.68 14.63 -13.45
CA THR A 12 -3.26 13.52 -14.20
C THR A 12 -3.63 12.36 -13.27
N LYS A 13 -4.51 11.47 -13.75
CA LYS A 13 -4.88 10.26 -13.01
C LYS A 13 -3.68 9.32 -12.78
N SER A 14 -2.73 9.28 -13.71
CA SER A 14 -1.50 8.47 -13.58
C SER A 14 -0.63 8.97 -12.43
N GLU A 15 -0.40 10.28 -12.33
CA GLU A 15 0.40 10.87 -11.24
C GLU A 15 -0.23 10.62 -9.87
N LYS A 16 -1.55 10.78 -9.77
CA LYS A 16 -2.31 10.47 -8.55
C LYS A 16 -2.23 8.98 -8.20
N TRP A 17 -2.25 8.09 -9.20
CA TRP A 17 -2.10 6.65 -9.01
C TRP A 17 -0.72 6.29 -8.48
N ASP A 18 0.36 6.79 -9.08
CA ASP A 18 1.73 6.50 -8.65
C ASP A 18 2.00 6.98 -7.23
N ARG A 19 1.47 8.16 -6.89
CA ARG A 19 1.50 8.68 -5.52
C ARG A 19 0.70 7.80 -4.56
N GLY A 20 -0.50 7.38 -4.93
CA GLY A 20 -1.31 6.45 -4.14
C GLY A 20 -0.61 5.11 -3.90
N LYS A 21 0.00 4.53 -4.94
CA LYS A 21 0.82 3.31 -4.87
C LYS A 21 1.98 3.48 -3.89
N THR A 22 2.68 4.61 -3.96
CA THR A 22 3.79 4.92 -3.04
C THR A 22 3.33 5.01 -1.60
N LEU A 23 2.27 5.76 -1.32
CA LEU A 23 1.70 5.89 0.04
C LEU A 23 1.23 4.54 0.59
N PHE A 24 0.66 3.68 -0.27
CA PHE A 24 0.24 2.35 0.12
C PHE A 24 1.45 1.45 0.45
N LEU A 25 2.51 1.47 -0.37
CA LEU A 25 3.77 0.77 -0.07
C LEU A 25 4.38 1.22 1.26
N GLU A 26 4.42 2.52 1.53
CA GLU A 26 4.87 3.05 2.82
C GLU A 26 4.03 2.50 3.98
N SER A 27 2.71 2.38 3.78
CA SER A 27 1.80 1.83 4.79
C SER A 27 2.07 0.35 5.07
N LEU A 28 2.40 -0.44 4.04
CA LEU A 28 2.78 -1.85 4.18
C LEU A 28 4.14 -1.99 4.85
N TYR A 29 5.11 -1.14 4.52
CA TYR A 29 6.43 -1.17 5.16
C TYR A 29 6.36 -0.80 6.64
N LYS A 30 5.49 0.14 7.01
CA LYS A 30 5.27 0.51 8.41
C LYS A 30 4.63 -0.64 9.19
N ALA A 31 5.15 -0.91 10.38
CA ALA A 31 4.52 -1.85 11.28
C ALA A 31 3.19 -1.30 11.83
N ASP A 32 2.11 -2.06 11.65
CA ASP A 32 0.89 -1.90 12.45
C ASP A 32 1.02 -2.77 13.71
N HIS A 33 1.29 -2.12 14.84
CA HIS A 33 1.50 -2.81 16.12
C HIS A 33 0.23 -3.48 16.66
N GLN A 34 -0.96 -2.93 16.37
CA GLN A 34 -2.22 -3.51 16.82
C GLN A 34 -2.53 -4.78 16.05
N LEU A 35 -2.39 -4.74 14.71
CA LEU A 35 -2.56 -5.91 13.85
C LEU A 35 -1.58 -7.03 14.21
N ARG A 36 -0.30 -6.69 14.42
CA ARG A 36 0.73 -7.65 14.82
C ARG A 36 0.46 -8.26 16.21
N GLY A 37 -0.01 -7.46 17.15
CA GLY A 37 -0.44 -7.94 18.47
C GLY A 37 -1.59 -8.94 18.36
N CYS A 38 -2.57 -8.65 17.50
CA CYS A 38 -3.67 -9.56 17.19
C CYS A 38 -3.17 -10.88 16.60
N ALA A 39 -2.24 -10.83 15.64
CA ALA A 39 -1.68 -12.02 15.01
C ALA A 39 -0.86 -12.88 15.98
N HIS A 40 -0.14 -12.28 16.92
CA HIS A 40 0.49 -13.04 18.00
C HIS A 40 -0.54 -13.76 18.89
N ASN A 41 -1.60 -13.05 19.31
CA ASN A 41 -2.66 -13.63 20.14
C ASN A 41 -3.39 -14.78 19.43
N GLN A 42 -3.55 -14.68 18.11
CA GLN A 42 -4.20 -15.69 17.27
C GLN A 42 -3.24 -16.74 16.71
N LYS A 43 -1.94 -16.68 17.06
CA LYS A 43 -0.88 -17.61 16.62
C LYS A 43 -0.70 -17.67 15.09
N CYS A 44 -0.88 -16.53 14.40
CA CYS A 44 -0.74 -16.41 12.95
C CYS A 44 0.23 -15.29 12.52
N TYR A 45 1.21 -14.95 13.36
CA TYR A 45 2.13 -13.85 13.10
C TYR A 45 3.04 -14.09 11.89
N ASN A 46 3.54 -15.31 11.71
CA ASN A 46 4.46 -15.62 10.61
C ASN A 46 3.72 -15.56 9.28
N GLU A 47 2.52 -16.15 9.23
CA GLU A 47 1.63 -16.13 8.08
C GLU A 47 1.25 -14.71 7.70
N LEU A 48 0.96 -13.84 8.69
CA LEU A 48 0.73 -12.41 8.44
C LEU A 48 1.94 -11.75 7.76
N MET A 49 3.16 -12.06 8.21
CA MET A 49 4.38 -11.49 7.63
C MET A 49 4.65 -12.02 6.22
N GLU A 50 4.40 -13.30 5.96
CA GLU A 50 4.50 -13.89 4.62
C GLU A 50 3.49 -13.27 3.65
N ILE A 51 2.24 -13.11 4.07
CA ILE A 51 1.21 -12.42 3.28
C ILE A 51 1.62 -10.98 2.99
N ARG A 52 2.16 -10.28 3.99
CA ARG A 52 2.64 -8.90 3.81
C ARG A 52 3.71 -8.80 2.73
N GLU A 53 4.70 -9.70 2.72
CA GLU A 53 5.74 -9.69 1.69
C GLU A 53 5.15 -9.93 0.29
N GLN A 54 4.23 -10.90 0.15
CA GLN A 54 3.54 -11.15 -1.13
C GLN A 54 2.76 -9.92 -1.60
N VAL A 55 2.04 -9.24 -0.70
CA VAL A 55 1.29 -8.03 -1.04
C VAL A 55 2.22 -6.88 -1.42
N ILE A 56 3.36 -6.72 -0.76
CA ILE A 56 4.36 -5.72 -1.14
C ILE A 56 4.82 -5.94 -2.58
N ASP A 57 5.15 -7.18 -2.95
CA ASP A 57 5.61 -7.49 -4.30
C ASP A 57 4.51 -7.30 -5.34
N LEU A 58 3.27 -7.72 -5.05
CA LEU A 58 2.12 -7.43 -5.91
C LEU A 58 1.95 -5.93 -6.17
N VAL A 59 2.04 -5.11 -5.11
CA VAL A 59 1.86 -3.66 -5.23
C VAL A 59 2.99 -3.02 -6.01
N LYS A 60 4.25 -3.48 -5.88
CA LYS A 60 5.38 -2.99 -6.68
C LYS A 60 5.15 -3.15 -8.18
N GLU A 61 4.48 -4.21 -8.60
CA GLU A 61 4.19 -4.50 -10.02
C GLU A 61 2.92 -3.81 -10.54
N LEU A 62 2.13 -3.13 -9.69
CA LEU A 62 0.92 -2.44 -10.15
C LEU A 62 1.25 -1.22 -11.02
N GLU A 63 0.65 -1.14 -12.20
CA GLU A 63 0.76 0.03 -13.08
C GLU A 63 -0.63 0.62 -13.35
N TYR A 64 -0.68 1.92 -13.58
CA TYR A 64 -1.92 2.56 -13.99
C TYR A 64 -2.25 2.16 -15.43
N VAL A 65 -3.32 1.38 -15.60
CA VAL A 65 -3.87 1.05 -16.92
C VAL A 65 -5.11 1.92 -17.16
N PRO A 66 -5.09 2.84 -18.14
CA PRO A 66 -6.28 3.59 -18.52
C PRO A 66 -7.33 2.61 -19.08
N SER A 67 -8.58 2.73 -18.63
CA SER A 67 -9.67 1.93 -19.15
C SER A 67 -9.86 2.24 -20.64
N THR A 68 -9.53 1.30 -21.52
CA THR A 68 -9.91 1.40 -22.92
C THR A 68 -11.44 1.30 -23.00
N THR A 69 -12.08 2.39 -23.41
CA THR A 69 -13.50 2.42 -23.77
C THR A 69 -13.76 1.26 -24.74
N LYS A 70 -14.59 0.29 -24.34
CA LYS A 70 -15.15 -0.71 -25.26
C LYS A 70 -16.21 -0.06 -26.13
#